data_AF-I1PQZ1-F1
#
_entry.id   AF-I1PQZ1-F1
#
_cell.length_a   1.000
_cell.length_b   1.000
_cell.length_c   1.000
_cell.angle_alpha   90.00
_cell.angle_beta   90.00
_cell.angle_gamma   90.00
#
_symmetry.space_group_name_H-M   'P 1'
#
loop_
_entity.id
_entity.type
_entity.pdbx_description
1 polymer ?
#
loop_
_entity_poly.entity_id
_entity_poly.type
_entity_poly.pdbx_seq_one_letter_code
_entity_poly.pdbx_strand_id
1 'polypeptide(L)'
;MENHSMCPFCAQEEEITNHILIYCVFARTCEESLDAEALACIQALKLANDMGMGHIIVETDAQALKAALLDETHDRSVNAVIIREAKFLLAMNFNVHQVMYCPRECNRAAHELAKIGASLGPRSQFVWLEGFPDVVCNLVASDSAGQPA
;
A
#
# COMPACT_ATOMS: atom_id res chain seq x y z
N MET A 1 -16.69 35.69 -17.08
CA MET A 1 -17.04 34.26 -17.09
C MET A 1 -15.85 33.55 -16.50
N GLU A 2 -15.84 33.39 -15.18
CA GLU A 2 -14.79 32.64 -14.49
C GLU A 2 -14.99 31.17 -14.86
N ASN A 3 -13.96 30.59 -15.47
CA ASN A 3 -13.95 29.19 -15.85
C ASN A 3 -13.65 28.38 -14.59
N HIS A 4 -14.69 28.07 -13.81
CA HIS A 4 -14.53 27.23 -12.62
C HIS A 4 -14.16 25.81 -13.09
N SER A 5 -12.90 25.41 -12.87
CA SER A 5 -12.46 24.04 -13.14
C SER A 5 -13.16 23.10 -12.16
N MET A 6 -13.63 21.95 -12.65
CA MET A 6 -14.07 20.87 -11.77
C MET A 6 -12.85 20.27 -11.08
N CYS A 7 -13.03 19.83 -9.83
CA CYS A 7 -11.99 19.11 -9.11
C CYS A 7 -11.47 17.92 -9.95
N PRO A 8 -10.16 17.82 -10.22
CA PRO A 8 -9.59 16.78 -11.07
C PRO A 8 -9.66 15.37 -10.44
N PHE A 9 -9.97 15.28 -9.14
CA PHE A 9 -10.04 14.03 -8.39
C PHE A 9 -11.46 13.51 -8.26
N CYS A 10 -12.40 14.31 -7.74
CA CYS A 10 -13.79 13.85 -7.56
C CYS A 10 -14.67 14.15 -8.78
N ALA A 11 -14.37 15.19 -9.57
CA ALA A 11 -15.22 15.72 -10.63
C ALA A 11 -16.67 16.05 -10.21
N GLN A 12 -16.93 16.20 -8.90
CA GLN A 12 -18.26 16.46 -8.34
C GLN A 12 -18.47 17.89 -7.84
N GLU A 13 -17.38 18.60 -7.51
CA GLU A 13 -17.42 19.96 -6.99
C GLU A 13 -16.44 20.87 -7.76
N GLU A 14 -16.69 22.17 -7.74
CA GLU A 14 -15.76 23.17 -8.27
C GLU A 14 -14.44 23.13 -7.48
N GLU A 15 -13.33 23.14 -8.22
CA GLU A 15 -11.99 23.22 -7.68
C GLU A 15 -11.76 24.63 -7.11
N ILE A 16 -12.06 24.81 -5.83
CA ILE A 16 -11.51 25.92 -5.05
C ILE A 16 -10.12 25.54 -4.55
N THR A 17 -9.27 26.53 -4.24
CA THR A 17 -7.85 26.36 -3.84
C THR A 17 -7.63 25.34 -2.72
N ASN A 18 -8.67 25.07 -1.92
CA ASN A 18 -8.62 24.16 -0.78
C ASN A 18 -9.55 22.93 -0.92
N HIS A 19 -10.27 22.76 -2.04
CA HIS A 19 -11.19 21.63 -2.19
C HIS A 19 -10.42 20.31 -2.09
N ILE A 20 -9.37 20.13 -2.90
CA ILE A 20 -8.58 18.89 -2.92
C ILE A 20 -8.03 18.55 -1.53
N LEU A 21 -7.52 19.54 -0.80
CA LEU A 21 -6.81 19.35 0.48
C LEU A 21 -7.73 19.23 1.70
N ILE A 22 -8.91 19.86 1.69
CA ILE A 22 -9.76 19.98 2.89
C ILE A 22 -11.10 19.28 2.71
N TYR A 23 -11.68 19.36 1.52
CA TYR A 23 -13.09 19.03 1.30
C TYR A 23 -13.31 17.81 0.40
N CYS A 24 -12.31 17.44 -0.41
CA CYS A 24 -12.44 16.36 -1.38
C CYS A 24 -12.42 15.00 -0.67
N VAL A 25 -13.60 14.44 -0.45
CA VAL A 25 -13.76 13.10 0.16
C VAL A 25 -13.01 12.03 -0.64
N PHE A 26 -12.96 12.15 -1.97
CA PHE A 26 -12.23 11.21 -2.82
C PHE A 26 -10.72 11.30 -2.56
N ALA A 27 -10.14 12.50 -2.55
CA ALA A 27 -8.72 12.68 -2.23
C ALA A 27 -8.39 12.15 -0.83
N ARG A 28 -9.22 12.45 0.19
CA ARG A 28 -9.04 11.92 1.55
C ARG A 28 -9.11 10.40 1.61
N THR A 29 -10.07 9.78 0.92
CA THR A 29 -10.18 8.31 0.85
C THR A 29 -8.95 7.70 0.17
N CYS A 30 -8.43 8.35 -0.88
CA CYS A 30 -7.20 7.92 -1.54
C CYS A 30 -5.98 8.03 -0.61
N GLU A 31 -5.90 9.08 0.21
CA GLU A 31 -4.85 9.25 1.22
C GLU A 31 -4.94 8.16 2.30
N GLU A 32 -6.13 7.93 2.87
CA GLU A 32 -6.36 6.86 3.86
C GLU A 32 -6.02 5.48 3.30
N SER A 33 -6.32 5.24 2.02
CA SER A 33 -5.96 4.02 1.29
C SER A 33 -4.44 3.88 1.13
N LEU A 34 -3.75 4.94 0.69
CA LEU A 34 -2.30 4.93 0.53
C LEU A 34 -1.58 4.70 1.86
N ASP A 35 -2.06 5.31 2.95
CA ASP A 35 -1.51 5.12 4.28
C ASP A 35 -1.69 3.66 4.74
N ALA A 36 -2.84 3.04 4.48
CA ALA A 36 -3.08 1.64 4.80
C ALA A 36 -2.11 0.71 4.03
N GLU A 37 -1.92 0.94 2.73
CA GLU A 37 -0.97 0.19 1.89
C GLU A 37 0.48 0.39 2.37
N ALA A 38 0.85 1.62 2.70
CA ALA A 38 2.18 1.94 3.21
C ALA A 38 2.45 1.29 4.58
N LEU A 39 1.47 1.28 5.48
CA LEU A 39 1.56 0.60 6.77
C LEU A 39 1.68 -0.92 6.60
N ALA A 40 0.89 -1.52 5.70
CA ALA A 40 1.01 -2.93 5.38
C ALA A 40 2.41 -3.28 4.85
N CYS A 41 2.95 -2.44 3.96
CA CYS A 41 4.31 -2.55 3.45
C CYS A 41 5.37 -2.48 4.58
N ILE A 42 5.25 -1.52 5.50
CA ILE A 42 6.16 -1.40 6.66
C ILE A 42 6.14 -2.68 7.51
N GLN A 43 4.96 -3.24 7.78
CA GLN A 43 4.87 -4.47 8.57
C GLN A 43 5.51 -5.66 7.84
N ALA A 44 5.28 -5.77 6.53
CA ALA A 44 5.93 -6.79 5.70
C ALA A 44 7.47 -6.64 5.70
N LEU A 45 7.98 -5.41 5.59
CA LEU A 45 9.42 -5.12 5.65
C LEU A 45 10.02 -5.45 7.01
N LYS A 46 9.35 -5.10 8.11
CA LYS A 46 9.80 -5.45 9.47
C LYS A 46 9.87 -6.97 9.63
N LEU A 47 8.83 -7.68 9.22
CA LEU A 47 8.78 -9.13 9.27
C LEU A 47 9.89 -9.78 8.41
N ALA A 48 10.10 -9.30 7.19
CA ALA A 48 11.16 -9.80 6.31
C ALA A 48 12.56 -9.60 6.91
N ASN A 49 12.80 -8.45 7.52
CA ASN A 49 14.03 -8.18 8.25
C ASN A 49 14.20 -9.12 9.46
N ASP A 50 13.14 -9.32 10.25
CA ASP A 50 13.15 -10.22 11.41
C ASP A 50 13.41 -11.68 10.99
N MET A 51 12.99 -12.07 9.78
CA MET A 51 13.30 -13.37 9.16
C MET A 51 14.72 -13.44 8.56
N GLY A 52 15.52 -12.38 8.64
CA GLY A 52 16.89 -12.32 8.12
C GLY A 52 16.98 -12.30 6.59
N MET A 53 15.93 -11.86 5.91
CA MET A 53 15.93 -11.75 4.45
C MET A 53 16.75 -10.51 4.04
N GLY A 54 17.93 -10.72 3.42
CA GLY A 54 18.74 -9.59 2.92
C GLY A 54 18.37 -9.12 1.52
N HIS A 55 17.68 -9.95 0.74
CA HIS A 55 17.34 -9.70 -0.67
C HIS A 55 15.83 -9.84 -0.86
N ILE A 56 15.15 -8.75 -1.21
CA ILE A 56 13.68 -8.72 -1.31
C ILE A 56 13.18 -8.06 -2.59
N ILE A 57 11.94 -8.39 -2.93
CA ILE A 57 11.13 -7.71 -3.93
C ILE A 57 9.81 -7.37 -3.25
N VAL A 58 9.46 -6.09 -3.22
CA VAL A 58 8.15 -5.62 -2.75
C VAL A 58 7.23 -5.50 -3.96
N GLU A 59 6.18 -6.32 -4.01
CA GLU A 59 5.13 -6.23 -5.02
C GLU A 59 3.90 -5.56 -4.42
N THR A 60 3.32 -4.60 -5.15
CA THR A 60 2.11 -3.89 -4.73
C THR A 60 1.23 -3.57 -5.93
N ASP A 61 -0.09 -3.65 -5.76
CA ASP A 61 -1.09 -3.17 -6.72
C ASP A 61 -1.43 -1.68 -6.52
N ALA A 62 -0.83 -1.04 -5.52
CA ALA A 62 -0.92 0.40 -5.31
C ALA A 62 0.19 1.14 -6.08
N GLN A 63 -0.12 1.59 -7.31
CA GLN A 63 0.82 2.35 -8.13
C GLN A 63 1.30 3.64 -7.44
N ALA A 64 0.44 4.29 -6.66
CA ALA A 64 0.79 5.46 -5.86
C ALA A 64 1.85 5.13 -4.78
N LEU A 65 1.74 3.98 -4.12
CA LEU A 65 2.74 3.53 -3.14
C LEU A 65 4.09 3.26 -3.80
N LYS A 66 4.09 2.52 -4.92
CA LYS A 66 5.33 2.29 -5.69
C LYS A 66 5.99 3.62 -6.06
N ALA A 67 5.23 4.54 -6.64
CA ALA A 67 5.75 5.84 -7.04
C ALA A 67 6.32 6.59 -5.84
N ALA A 68 5.59 6.63 -4.72
CA ALA A 68 6.03 7.27 -3.49
C ALA A 68 7.30 6.66 -2.91
N LEU A 69 7.47 5.33 -2.94
CA LEU A 69 8.66 4.63 -2.45
C LEU A 69 9.91 4.84 -3.33
N LEU A 70 9.72 5.00 -4.64
CA LEU A 70 10.82 5.21 -5.60
C LEU A 70 11.16 6.68 -5.85
N ASP A 71 10.32 7.60 -5.37
CA ASP A 71 10.58 9.02 -5.51
C ASP A 71 11.73 9.47 -4.59
N GLU A 72 12.70 10.20 -5.13
CA GLU A 72 13.81 10.78 -4.36
C GLU A 72 13.49 12.18 -3.83
N THR A 73 12.34 12.75 -4.23
CA THR A 73 11.93 14.06 -3.74
C THR A 73 11.44 13.96 -2.29
N HIS A 74 11.84 14.95 -1.48
CA HIS A 74 11.45 15.01 -0.07
C HIS A 74 10.07 15.65 0.05
N ASP A 75 9.02 14.82 -0.01
CA ASP A 75 7.69 15.26 0.39
C ASP A 75 7.68 15.60 1.90
N ARG A 76 7.03 16.71 2.26
CA ARG A 76 6.89 17.20 3.64
C ARG A 76 5.46 17.02 4.18
N SER A 77 4.59 16.35 3.44
CA SER A 77 3.23 16.00 3.85
C SER A 77 3.22 15.05 5.07
N VAL A 78 2.06 14.90 5.73
CA VAL A 78 1.90 13.95 6.85
C VAL A 78 2.13 12.51 6.37
N ASN A 79 1.70 12.18 5.15
CA ASN A 79 1.91 10.89 4.49
C ASN A 79 3.41 10.62 4.25
N ALA A 80 4.22 11.67 4.13
CA ALA A 80 5.66 11.54 4.00
C ALA A 80 6.29 10.85 5.22
N VAL A 81 5.68 10.87 6.41
CA VAL A 81 6.24 10.18 7.58
C VAL A 81 6.22 8.67 7.38
N ILE A 82 5.07 8.09 7.00
CA ILE A 82 4.91 6.64 6.81
C ILE A 82 5.75 6.19 5.61
N ILE A 83 5.67 6.91 4.49
CA ILE A 83 6.48 6.60 3.30
C ILE A 83 7.98 6.70 3.60
N ARG A 84 8.42 7.69 4.38
CA ARG A 84 9.83 7.82 4.78
C ARG A 84 10.28 6.68 5.71
N GLU A 85 9.42 6.20 6.60
CA GLU A 85 9.72 5.00 7.40
C GLU A 85 9.91 3.78 6.49
N ALA A 86 9.02 3.56 5.53
CA ALA A 86 9.15 2.45 4.58
C ALA A 86 10.45 2.54 3.76
N LYS A 87 10.77 3.73 3.23
CA LYS A 87 12.05 3.99 2.53
C LYS A 87 13.27 3.72 3.41
N PHE A 88 13.21 4.17 4.66
CA PHE A 88 14.29 3.96 5.60
C PHE A 88 14.51 2.47 5.87
N LEU A 89 13.46 1.70 6.08
CA LEU A 89 13.55 0.24 6.25
C LEU A 89 14.13 -0.44 5.02
N LEU A 90 13.67 -0.07 3.81
CA LEU A 90 14.21 -0.60 2.56
C LEU A 90 15.72 -0.36 2.43
N ALA A 91 16.18 0.87 2.71
CA ALA A 91 17.58 1.25 2.56
C ALA A 91 18.50 0.67 3.65
N MET A 92 18.01 0.53 4.88
CA MET A 92 18.84 0.15 6.02
C MET A 92 18.91 -1.35 6.28
N ASN A 93 17.84 -2.09 5.96
CA ASN A 93 17.70 -3.48 6.39
C ASN A 93 17.98 -4.49 5.28
N PHE A 94 18.00 -4.08 4.01
CA PHE A 94 18.09 -4.98 2.87
C PHE A 94 19.29 -4.63 1.98
N ASN A 95 20.13 -5.62 1.69
CA ASN A 95 21.26 -5.48 0.77
C ASN A 95 20.80 -5.21 -0.66
N VAL A 96 19.72 -5.88 -1.07
CA VAL A 96 19.10 -5.73 -2.39
C VAL A 96 17.61 -5.63 -2.19
N HIS A 97 17.00 -4.56 -2.69
CA HIS A 97 15.56 -4.40 -2.70
C HIS A 97 15.08 -3.86 -4.05
N GLN A 98 13.89 -4.28 -4.45
CA GLN A 98 13.17 -3.76 -5.61
C GLN A 98 11.71 -3.49 -5.23
N VAL A 99 11.09 -2.48 -5.84
CA VAL A 99 9.66 -2.21 -5.68
C VAL A 99 8.99 -2.30 -7.05
N MET A 100 8.08 -3.26 -7.18
CA MET A 100 7.40 -3.59 -8.43
C MET A 100 5.90 -3.38 -8.30
N TYR A 101 5.30 -2.97 -9.43
CA TYR A 101 3.84 -2.93 -9.53
C TYR A 101 3.37 -4.28 -10.06
N CYS A 102 2.32 -4.82 -9.46
CA CYS A 102 1.62 -5.98 -9.99
C CYS A 102 0.11 -5.69 -10.08
N PRO A 103 -0.63 -6.23 -11.05
CA PRO A 103 -2.08 -6.15 -11.07
C PRO A 103 -2.68 -6.78 -9.80
N ARG A 104 -3.86 -6.32 -9.38
CA ARG A 104 -4.56 -6.83 -8.19
C ARG A 104 -4.84 -8.33 -8.26
N GLU A 105 -5.02 -8.86 -9.47
CA GLU A 105 -5.20 -10.27 -9.78
C GLU A 105 -3.98 -11.11 -9.36
N CYS A 106 -2.78 -10.53 -9.39
CA CYS A 106 -1.54 -11.13 -8.91
C CYS A 106 -1.29 -10.88 -7.42
N ASN A 107 -2.02 -9.93 -6.80
CA ASN A 107 -1.87 -9.56 -5.40
C ASN A 107 -3.04 -10.02 -4.51
N ARG A 108 -3.79 -11.05 -4.94
CA ARG A 108 -5.04 -11.48 -4.28
C ARG A 108 -4.83 -11.91 -2.84
N ALA A 109 -3.73 -12.59 -2.54
CA ALA A 109 -3.42 -13.04 -1.18
C ALA A 109 -3.26 -11.86 -0.22
N ALA A 110 -2.46 -10.85 -0.59
CA ALA A 110 -2.29 -9.63 0.21
C ALA A 110 -3.61 -8.86 0.33
N HIS A 111 -4.39 -8.82 -0.74
CA HIS A 111 -5.69 -8.16 -0.75
C HIS A 111 -6.70 -8.81 0.22
N GLU A 112 -6.77 -10.16 0.27
CA GLU A 112 -7.60 -10.86 1.25
C GLU A 112 -7.08 -10.68 2.69
N LEU A 113 -5.76 -10.64 2.89
CA LEU A 113 -5.18 -10.31 4.20
C LEU A 113 -5.56 -8.89 4.65
N ALA A 114 -5.56 -7.92 3.74
CA ALA A 114 -5.99 -6.55 4.03
C ALA A 114 -7.48 -6.49 4.41
N LYS A 115 -8.35 -7.26 3.73
CA LYS A 115 -9.77 -7.38 4.12
C LYS A 115 -9.95 -7.99 5.51
N ILE A 116 -9.21 -9.06 5.81
CA ILE A 116 -9.23 -9.67 7.14
C ILE A 116 -8.82 -8.62 8.17
N GLY A 117 -7.70 -7.91 7.94
CA GLY A 117 -7.22 -6.83 8.79
C GLY A 117 -8.24 -5.71 9.01
N ALA A 118 -8.93 -5.27 7.95
CA ALA A 118 -9.96 -4.24 8.01
C ALA A 118 -11.19 -4.65 8.83
N SER A 119 -11.44 -5.96 8.98
CA SER A 119 -12.52 -6.50 9.80
C SER A 119 -12.17 -6.61 11.30
N LEU A 120 -10.89 -6.38 11.66
CA LEU A 120 -10.44 -6.47 13.04
C LEU A 120 -10.77 -5.19 13.83
N GLY A 121 -10.79 -5.32 15.16
CA GLY A 121 -10.92 -4.16 16.04
C GLY A 121 -9.72 -3.20 15.92
N PRO A 122 -9.87 -1.93 16.29
CA PRO A 122 -8.78 -0.95 16.23
C PRO A 122 -7.51 -1.46 16.91
N ARG A 123 -6.35 -1.25 16.27
CA ARG A 123 -5.01 -1.65 16.77
C ARG A 123 -4.79 -3.16 16.89
N SER A 124 -5.67 -3.98 16.30
CA SER A 124 -5.45 -5.42 16.21
C SER A 124 -4.53 -5.74 15.03
N GLN A 125 -3.61 -6.68 15.23
CA GLN A 125 -2.75 -7.22 14.18
C GLN A 125 -2.56 -8.71 14.41
N PHE A 126 -2.40 -9.46 13.33
CA PHE A 126 -2.03 -10.87 13.37
C PHE A 126 -0.84 -11.10 12.44
N VAL A 127 0.10 -11.90 12.91
CA VAL A 127 1.24 -12.36 12.12
C VAL A 127 1.18 -13.88 12.13
N TRP A 128 1.12 -14.46 10.94
CA TRP A 128 1.09 -15.91 10.74
C TRP A 128 2.46 -16.36 10.25
N LEU A 129 3.19 -17.11 11.08
CA LEU A 129 4.41 -17.82 10.66
C LEU A 129 4.08 -19.26 10.22
N GLU A 130 3.03 -19.83 10.81
CA GLU A 130 2.45 -21.13 10.50
C GLU A 130 0.91 -21.04 10.62
N GLY A 131 0.18 -21.96 9.99
CA GLY A 131 -1.29 -22.03 10.12
C GLY A 131 -2.03 -20.83 9.51
N PHE A 132 -1.79 -20.58 8.22
CA PHE A 132 -2.39 -19.45 7.49
C PHE A 132 -3.91 -19.63 7.29
N PRO A 133 -4.68 -18.53 7.13
CA PRO A 133 -6.10 -18.61 6.78
C PRO A 133 -6.34 -19.40 5.49
N ASP A 134 -7.36 -20.27 5.48
CA ASP A 134 -7.66 -21.15 4.34
C ASP A 134 -7.80 -20.40 3.01
N VAL A 135 -8.38 -19.20 3.04
CA VAL A 135 -8.52 -18.34 1.86
C VAL A 135 -7.17 -18.00 1.24
N VAL A 136 -6.15 -17.71 2.06
CA VAL A 136 -4.79 -17.40 1.60
C VAL A 136 -4.11 -18.66 1.09
N CYS A 137 -4.22 -19.77 1.81
CA CYS A 137 -3.69 -21.07 1.37
C CYS A 137 -4.21 -21.46 -0.02
N ASN A 138 -5.51 -21.31 -0.25
CA ASN A 138 -6.14 -21.66 -1.52
C ASN A 138 -5.67 -20.75 -2.67
N LEU A 139 -5.51 -19.45 -2.41
CA LEU A 139 -5.01 -18.50 -3.40
C LEU A 139 -3.57 -18.82 -3.80
N VAL A 140 -2.67 -18.99 -2.81
CA VAL A 140 -1.26 -19.32 -3.05
C VAL A 140 -1.12 -20.67 -3.77
N ALA A 141 -1.95 -21.65 -3.43
CA ALA A 141 -1.98 -22.95 -4.12
C ALA A 141 -2.43 -22.82 -5.58
N SER A 142 -3.39 -21.95 -5.86
CA SER A 142 -3.90 -21.70 -7.22
C SER A 142 -2.84 -21.02 -8.09
N ASP A 143 -2.16 -20.01 -7.54
CA ASP A 143 -1.06 -19.30 -8.21
C ASP A 143 0.11 -20.24 -8.53
N SER A 144 0.45 -21.13 -7.59
CA SER A 144 1.50 -22.14 -7.77
C SER A 144 1.16 -23.17 -8.85
N ALA A 145 -0.13 -23.44 -9.07
CA ALA A 145 -0.60 -24.38 -10.09
C ALA A 145 -0.62 -23.77 -11.51
N GLY A 146 -0.31 -22.47 -11.66
CA GLY A 146 -0.35 -21.78 -12.94
C GLY A 146 -1.75 -21.74 -13.57
N GLN A 147 -2.80 -21.93 -12.77
CA GLN A 147 -4.16 -21.85 -13.26
C GLN A 147 -4.52 -20.37 -13.49
N PRO A 148 -5.01 -19.99 -14.68
CA PRO A 148 -5.52 -18.64 -14.87
C PRO A 148 -6.74 -18.44 -13.95
N ALA A 149 -6.77 -17.28 -13.30
CA ALA A 149 -7.84 -16.85 -12.41
C ALA A 149 -9.22 -16.86 -13.05
#